data_AF-A0A917P6M0-F1
#
_entry.id   AF-A0A917P6M0-F1
#
_cell.length_a   1.000
_cell.length_b   1.000
_cell.length_c   1.000
_cell.angle_alpha   90.00
_cell.angle_beta   90.00
_cell.angle_gamma   90.00
#
_symmetry.space_group_name_H-M   'P 1'
#
loop_
_entity.id
_entity.type
_entity.pdbx_description
1 polymer ?
#
loop_
_entity_poly.entity_id
_entity_poly.type
_entity_poly.pdbx_seq_one_letter_code
_entity_poly.pdbx_strand_id
1 'polypeptide(L)'
;MLTRHAAPPAPRPLRRARLGLALLALSCGALASAVPAVVATFRAQFDRVDVEGHLLLRVNQTVIPVDLYGVTLKIGADGVLGRMLPSSSSLDVQVVEKGSVPKVILLRGKTNVADDLVRNGYATRP
;
A
#
# COMPACT_ATOMS: atom_id res chain seq x y z
N MET A 1 32.49 -81.49 -2.31
CA MET A 1 31.51 -81.10 -1.28
C MET A 1 30.61 -80.01 -1.84
N LEU A 2 29.30 -80.28 -1.92
CA LEU A 2 28.15 -79.37 -1.77
C LEU A 2 28.16 -78.06 -2.60
N THR A 3 27.57 -78.03 -3.80
CA THR A 3 26.19 -77.54 -4.09
C THR A 3 25.75 -76.23 -3.41
N ARG A 4 25.41 -75.23 -4.25
CA ARG A 4 24.37 -74.18 -4.10
C ARG A 4 24.44 -73.30 -5.37
N HIS A 5 23.62 -73.49 -6.40
CA HIS A 5 22.21 -73.09 -6.54
C HIS A 5 21.90 -71.68 -6.00
N ALA A 6 21.80 -70.69 -6.90
CA ALA A 6 20.83 -69.60 -6.81
C ALA A 6 20.61 -68.97 -8.20
N ALA A 7 19.36 -68.95 -8.64
CA ALA A 7 18.85 -68.44 -9.91
C ALA A 7 18.87 -66.89 -9.99
N PRO A 8 18.79 -66.30 -11.20
CA PRO A 8 18.79 -64.85 -11.39
C PRO A 8 17.46 -64.20 -10.94
N PRO A 9 17.47 -63.07 -10.22
CA PRO A 9 16.25 -62.30 -9.98
C PRO A 9 15.86 -61.48 -11.22
N ALA A 10 14.61 -61.69 -11.66
CA ALA A 10 13.96 -61.05 -12.80
C ALA A 10 13.86 -59.50 -12.72
N PRO A 11 13.82 -58.79 -13.87
CA PRO A 11 13.60 -57.34 -13.90
C PRO A 11 12.15 -57.01 -13.48
N ARG A 12 12.01 -56.14 -12.47
CA ARG A 12 10.72 -55.63 -12.00
C ARG A 12 10.18 -54.57 -12.97
N PRO A 13 8.87 -54.55 -13.27
CA PRO A 13 8.26 -53.57 -14.16
C PRO A 13 8.33 -52.15 -13.56
N LEU A 14 8.82 -51.21 -14.38
CA LEU A 14 8.84 -49.78 -14.09
C LEU A 14 7.42 -49.32 -13.76
N ARG A 15 7.22 -48.92 -12.50
CA ARG A 15 5.96 -48.41 -12.00
C ARG A 15 5.57 -47.17 -12.79
N ARG A 16 4.43 -47.31 -13.48
CA ARG A 16 3.64 -46.25 -14.11
C ARG A 16 3.72 -44.97 -13.28
N ALA A 17 4.29 -43.92 -13.87
CA ALA A 17 4.21 -42.56 -13.37
C ALA A 17 2.73 -42.22 -13.18
N ARG A 18 2.28 -42.20 -11.93
CA ARG A 18 1.01 -41.58 -11.56
C ARG A 18 1.19 -40.09 -11.76
N LEU A 19 0.69 -39.57 -12.89
CA LEU A 19 0.43 -38.15 -13.06
C LEU A 19 -0.59 -37.72 -12.01
N GLY A 20 -0.09 -37.33 -10.83
CA GLY A 20 -0.86 -36.60 -9.84
C GLY A 20 -1.01 -35.17 -10.33
N LEU A 21 -2.09 -34.90 -11.07
CA LEU A 21 -2.51 -33.54 -11.37
C LEU A 21 -3.34 -33.04 -10.18
N ALA A 22 -2.66 -32.57 -9.14
CA ALA A 22 -3.25 -31.81 -8.06
C ALA A 22 -2.74 -30.37 -8.17
N LEU A 23 -3.54 -29.49 -8.77
CA LEU A 23 -3.44 -28.04 -8.58
C LEU A 23 -4.88 -27.51 -8.55
N LEU A 24 -5.43 -27.34 -7.35
CA LEU A 24 -5.61 -26.03 -6.73
C LEU A 24 -6.24 -24.99 -7.68
N ALA A 25 -7.52 -25.19 -8.01
CA ALA A 25 -8.39 -24.05 -8.26
C ALA A 25 -8.89 -23.55 -6.90
N LEU A 26 -7.98 -22.96 -6.11
CA LEU A 26 -8.39 -22.07 -5.04
C LEU A 26 -9.05 -20.89 -5.75
N SER A 27 -10.37 -20.81 -5.67
CA SER A 27 -11.13 -19.61 -5.97
C SER A 27 -10.64 -18.52 -5.02
N CYS A 28 -9.52 -17.90 -5.39
CA CYS A 28 -9.15 -16.60 -4.92
C CYS A 28 -10.23 -15.67 -5.48
N GLY A 29 -11.35 -15.60 -4.76
CA GLY A 29 -12.24 -14.47 -4.85
C GLY A 29 -11.34 -13.27 -4.66
N ALA A 30 -11.06 -12.59 -5.77
CA ALA A 30 -10.43 -11.30 -5.77
C ALA A 30 -11.40 -10.39 -4.99
N LEU A 31 -11.24 -10.37 -3.67
CA LEU A 31 -11.32 -9.12 -2.94
C LEU A 31 -10.35 -8.22 -3.67
N ALA A 32 -10.90 -7.46 -4.61
CA ALA A 32 -10.25 -6.32 -5.20
C ALA A 32 -9.83 -5.46 -4.01
N SER A 33 -8.59 -5.68 -3.55
CA SER A 33 -7.92 -4.74 -2.68
C SER A 33 -7.85 -3.49 -3.53
N ALA A 34 -8.75 -2.55 -3.26
CA ALA A 34 -8.88 -1.30 -3.95
C ALA A 34 -7.66 -0.45 -3.60
N VAL A 35 -6.51 -0.83 -4.15
CA VAL A 35 -5.31 -0.02 -4.09
C VAL A 35 -5.60 1.16 -5.02
N PRO A 36 -5.65 2.39 -4.50
CA PRO A 36 -5.93 3.55 -5.31
C PRO A 36 -4.93 3.63 -6.47
N ALA A 37 -5.43 3.81 -7.70
CA ALA A 37 -4.58 3.95 -8.86
C ALA A 37 -3.82 5.29 -8.75
N VAL A 38 -2.53 5.22 -8.44
CA VAL A 38 -1.68 6.40 -8.30
C VAL A 38 -1.45 7.01 -9.69
N VAL A 39 -1.89 8.25 -9.86
CA VAL A 39 -1.83 8.99 -11.13
C VAL A 39 -0.49 9.69 -11.31
N ALA A 40 0.08 10.20 -10.23
CA ALA A 40 1.38 10.86 -10.23
C ALA A 40 2.00 10.83 -8.84
N THR A 41 3.34 10.84 -8.77
CA THR A 41 4.08 10.96 -7.51
C THR A 41 5.08 12.10 -7.61
N PHE A 42 5.11 12.96 -6.60
CA PHE A 42 6.09 14.05 -6.51
C PHE A 42 6.47 14.32 -5.06
N ARG A 43 7.52 15.12 -4.85
CA ARG A 43 7.93 15.56 -3.52
C ARG A 43 7.41 16.96 -3.23
N ALA A 44 6.92 17.16 -2.02
CA ALA A 44 6.47 18.44 -1.54
C ALA A 44 6.82 18.62 -0.06
N GLN A 45 6.75 19.86 0.41
CA GLN A 45 6.85 20.20 1.83
C GLN A 45 5.47 20.61 2.32
N PHE A 46 5.14 20.26 3.56
CA PHE A 46 3.95 20.80 4.20
C PHE A 46 4.17 22.27 4.54
N ASP A 47 3.24 23.14 4.15
CA ASP A 47 3.29 24.56 4.50
C ASP A 47 2.36 24.83 5.67
N ARG A 48 1.05 24.66 5.45
CA ARG A 48 -0.02 24.88 6.43
C ARG A 48 -1.31 24.22 5.99
N VAL A 49 -2.35 24.31 6.80
CA VAL A 49 -3.74 24.05 6.41
C VAL A 49 -4.43 25.40 6.17
N ASP A 50 -5.26 25.51 5.13
CA ASP A 50 -6.05 26.72 4.91
C ASP A 50 -7.35 26.73 5.75
N VAL A 51 -8.15 27.79 5.59
CA VAL A 51 -9.41 27.96 6.32
C VAL A 51 -10.52 27.02 5.84
N GLU A 52 -10.38 26.45 4.65
CA GLU A 52 -11.32 25.50 4.05
C GLU A 52 -10.98 24.05 4.47
N GLY A 53 -9.82 23.85 5.11
CA GLY A 53 -9.36 22.55 5.60
C GLY A 53 -8.46 21.80 4.63
N HIS A 54 -8.04 22.45 3.53
CA HIS A 54 -7.12 21.88 2.56
C HIS A 54 -5.68 21.97 3.05
N LEU A 55 -4.89 20.95 2.74
CA LEU A 55 -3.47 20.95 3.03
C LEU A 55 -2.75 21.74 1.93
N LEU A 56 -2.03 22.79 2.33
CA LEU A 56 -1.18 23.54 1.42
C LEU A 56 0.20 22.90 1.38
N LEU A 57 0.57 22.40 0.21
CA LEU A 57 1.86 21.80 -0.04
C LEU A 57 2.72 22.72 -0.89
N ARG A 58 3.97 22.91 -0.49
CA ARG A 58 4.96 23.66 -1.25
C ARG A 58 5.76 22.71 -2.14
N VAL A 59 5.68 22.93 -3.44
CA VAL A 59 6.51 22.29 -4.46
C VAL A 59 7.37 23.38 -5.09
N ASN A 60 8.68 23.37 -4.78
CA ASN A 60 9.59 24.45 -5.13
C ASN A 60 9.11 25.81 -4.58
N GLN A 61 8.72 26.74 -5.46
CA GLN A 61 8.20 28.06 -5.10
C GLN A 61 6.67 28.16 -5.20
N THR A 62 6.00 27.07 -5.56
CA THR A 62 4.54 27.04 -5.78
C THR A 62 3.86 26.36 -4.60
N VAL A 63 2.76 26.94 -4.13
CA VAL A 63 1.90 26.36 -3.10
C VAL A 63 0.67 25.77 -3.79
N ILE A 64 0.36 24.51 -3.48
CA ILE A 64 -0.71 23.74 -4.09
C ILE A 64 -1.65 23.25 -2.98
N PRO A 65 -2.95 23.58 -3.02
CA PRO A 65 -3.92 23.00 -2.12
C PRO A 65 -4.22 21.55 -2.51
N VAL A 66 -4.30 20.65 -1.53
CA VAL A 66 -4.60 19.23 -1.72
C VAL A 66 -5.49 18.71 -0.59
N ASP A 67 -6.21 17.62 -0.85
CA ASP A 67 -6.99 16.89 0.14
C ASP A 67 -6.39 15.51 0.44
N LEU A 68 -6.52 15.04 1.69
CA LEU A 68 -6.12 13.68 2.03
C LEU A 68 -7.14 12.66 1.50
N TYR A 69 -6.65 11.70 0.73
CA TYR A 69 -7.47 10.63 0.20
C TYR A 69 -7.96 9.69 1.31
N GLY A 70 -9.26 9.35 1.26
CA GLY A 70 -9.87 8.32 2.09
C GLY A 70 -10.03 8.68 3.58
N VAL A 71 -9.85 9.94 3.95
CA VAL A 71 -10.07 10.42 5.32
C VAL A 71 -10.74 11.79 5.35
N THR A 72 -11.54 12.01 6.39
CA THR A 72 -12.09 13.33 6.75
C THR A 72 -11.36 13.83 7.99
N LEU A 73 -10.80 15.03 7.91
CA LEU A 73 -10.13 15.68 9.04
C LEU A 73 -11.15 16.13 10.09
N LYS A 74 -10.80 15.98 11.37
CA LYS A 74 -11.58 16.53 12.49
C LYS A 74 -11.08 17.91 12.89
N ILE A 75 -11.88 18.61 13.69
CA ILE A 75 -11.50 19.87 14.33
C ILE A 75 -10.20 19.67 15.12
N GLY A 76 -9.23 20.56 14.95
CA GLY A 76 -7.92 20.51 15.61
C GLY A 76 -6.86 19.66 14.91
N ALA A 77 -7.18 19.04 13.76
CA ALA A 77 -6.20 18.28 12.97
C ALA A 77 -5.10 19.17 12.39
N ASP A 78 -5.38 20.44 12.13
CA ASP A 78 -4.45 21.49 11.67
C ASP A 78 -3.25 21.66 12.61
N GLY A 79 -3.52 21.82 13.92
CA GLY A 79 -2.47 21.99 14.93
C GLY A 79 -1.64 20.72 15.14
N VAL A 80 -2.20 19.55 14.84
CA VAL A 80 -1.47 18.28 14.91
C VAL A 80 -0.65 18.06 13.64
N LEU A 81 -1.20 18.35 12.48
CA LEU A 81 -0.50 18.30 11.19
C LEU A 81 0.75 19.17 11.20
N GLY A 82 0.66 20.41 11.69
CA GLY A 82 1.83 21.29 11.83
C GLY A 82 2.91 20.77 12.79
N ARG A 83 2.52 20.00 13.82
CA ARG A 83 3.47 19.35 14.75
C ARG A 83 4.06 18.05 14.16
N MET A 84 3.28 17.31 13.39
CA MET A 84 3.67 16.04 12.78
C MET A 84 4.52 16.24 11.51
N LEU A 85 4.22 17.29 10.75
CA LEU A 85 4.84 17.62 9.47
C LEU A 85 5.50 18.99 9.60
N PRO A 86 6.69 19.07 10.23
CA PRO A 86 7.41 20.34 10.30
C PRO A 86 7.68 20.85 8.87
N SER A 87 7.68 22.16 8.66
CA SER A 87 7.75 22.76 7.32
C SER A 87 9.00 22.40 6.51
N SER A 88 10.04 21.87 7.16
CA SER A 88 11.25 21.35 6.53
C SER A 88 11.15 19.88 6.08
N SER A 89 10.08 19.16 6.44
CA SER A 89 9.91 17.75 6.11
C SER A 89 9.51 17.57 4.66
N SER A 90 10.32 16.80 3.92
CA SER A 90 9.98 16.35 2.57
C SER A 90 8.99 15.19 2.67
N LEU A 91 7.89 15.31 1.95
CA LEU A 91 6.83 14.32 1.85
C LEU A 91 6.77 13.79 0.42
N ASP A 92 6.61 12.48 0.29
CA ASP A 92 6.26 11.87 -0.99
C ASP A 92 4.73 11.94 -1.13
N VAL A 93 4.27 12.66 -2.14
CA VAL A 93 2.87 12.92 -2.43
C VAL A 93 2.45 12.04 -3.59
N GLN A 94 1.44 11.20 -3.38
CA GLN A 94 0.85 10.36 -4.42
C GLN A 94 -0.54 10.89 -4.76
N VAL A 95 -0.73 11.38 -5.98
CA VAL A 95 -2.04 11.85 -6.47
C VAL A 95 -2.88 10.65 -6.83
N VAL A 96 -4.05 10.53 -6.22
CA VAL A 96 -5.02 9.45 -6.46
C VAL A 96 -6.17 9.94 -7.31
N GLU A 97 -6.68 11.14 -7.04
CA GLU A 97 -7.77 11.75 -7.81
C GLU A 97 -7.36 13.15 -8.26
N LYS A 98 -7.52 13.42 -9.56
CA LYS A 98 -7.33 14.75 -10.14
C LYS A 98 -8.63 15.55 -9.99
N GLY A 99 -8.50 16.84 -9.69
CA GLY A 99 -9.61 17.77 -9.53
C GLY A 99 -9.10 19.19 -9.33
N SER A 100 -10.01 20.13 -9.03
CA SER A 100 -9.63 21.50 -8.64
C SER A 100 -8.77 21.49 -7.38
N VAL A 101 -9.11 20.62 -6.42
CA VAL A 101 -8.28 20.24 -5.29
C VAL A 101 -7.99 18.73 -5.45
N PRO A 102 -6.76 18.32 -5.80
CA PRO A 102 -6.45 16.91 -5.99
C PRO A 102 -6.46 16.16 -4.65
N LYS A 103 -6.96 14.92 -4.66
CA LYS A 103 -6.85 14.03 -3.51
C LYS A 103 -5.57 13.24 -3.57
N VAL A 104 -4.84 13.25 -2.47
CA VAL A 104 -3.49 12.71 -2.39
C VAL A 104 -3.30 11.81 -1.18
N ILE A 105 -2.39 10.85 -1.31
CA ILE A 105 -1.82 10.13 -0.17
C ILE A 105 -0.50 10.82 0.17
N LEU A 106 -0.36 11.23 1.42
CA LEU A 106 0.88 11.80 1.93
C LEU A 106 1.69 10.73 2.65
N LEU A 107 2.92 10.54 2.17
CA LEU A 107 3.86 9.61 2.76
C LEU A 107 5.03 10.38 3.37
N ARG A 108 5.28 10.11 4.65
CA ARG A 108 6.49 10.51 5.35
C ARG A 108 7.40 9.29 5.46
N GLY A 109 8.31 9.14 4.50
CA GLY A 109 9.08 7.92 4.33
C GLY A 109 8.16 6.75 3.93
N LYS A 110 8.00 5.75 4.80
CA LYS A 110 7.13 4.60 4.57
C LYS A 110 5.75 4.72 5.24
N THR A 111 5.52 5.81 5.98
CA THR A 111 4.31 5.97 6.79
C THR A 111 3.30 6.86 6.08
N ASN A 112 2.06 6.40 5.99
CA ASN A 112 0.94 7.21 5.50
C ASN A 112 0.44 8.14 6.60
N VAL A 113 0.49 9.44 6.33
CA VAL A 113 0.06 10.48 7.28
C VAL A 113 -1.41 10.34 7.62
N ALA A 114 -2.26 9.96 6.66
CA ALA A 114 -3.69 9.76 6.89
C ALA A 114 -3.93 8.65 7.92
N ASP A 115 -3.14 7.58 7.90
CA ASP A 115 -3.26 6.46 8.85
C ASP A 115 -2.83 6.86 10.26
N ASP A 116 -1.77 7.67 10.37
CA ASP A 116 -1.35 8.22 11.65
C ASP A 116 -2.43 9.16 12.22
N LEU A 117 -3.04 10.02 11.40
CA LEU A 117 -4.11 10.91 11.84
C LEU A 117 -5.33 10.14 12.35
N VAL A 118 -5.74 9.09 11.63
CA VAL A 118 -6.85 8.22 12.05
C VAL A 118 -6.51 7.52 13.37
N ARG A 119 -5.30 6.95 13.49
CA ARG A 119 -4.84 6.26 14.70
C ARG A 119 -4.84 7.17 15.92
N ASN A 120 -4.46 8.43 15.74
CA ASN A 120 -4.44 9.42 16.82
C ASN A 120 -5.80 10.12 17.04
N GLY A 121 -6.84 9.72 16.29
CA GLY A 121 -8.20 10.22 16.47
C GLY A 121 -8.49 11.59 15.83
N TYR A 122 -7.56 12.14 15.05
CA TYR A 122 -7.66 13.44 14.37
C TYR A 122 -8.27 13.36 12.96
N ALA A 123 -8.50 12.15 12.45
CA ALA A 123 -9.23 11.92 11.22
C ALA A 123 -10.14 10.69 11.36
N THR A 124 -11.12 10.57 10.46
CA THR A 124 -12.00 9.40 10.34
C THR A 124 -12.05 8.92 8.90
N ARG A 125 -12.19 7.61 8.71
CA ARG A 125 -12.45 7.04 7.39
C ARG A 125 -13.97 7.05 7.14
N PRO A 126 -14.44 7.54 5.98
CA PRO A 126 -15.84 7.45 5.59
C PRO A 126 -16.26 6.01 5.25
#